data_AF-A0ABD3L7B6-F1
#
_entry.id   AF-A0ABD3L7B6-F1
#
_cell.length_a   1.000
_cell.length_b   1.000
_cell.length_c   1.000
_cell.angle_alpha   90.00
_cell.angle_beta   90.00
_cell.angle_gamma   90.00
#
_symmetry.space_group_name_H-M   'P 1'
#
loop_
_entity.id
_entity.type
_entity.pdbx_description
1 polymer ?
#
loop_
_entity_poly.entity_id
_entity_poly.type
_entity_poly.pdbx_seq_one_letter_code
_entity_poly.pdbx_strand_id
1 'polypeptide(L)'
;MGRGVGLAGCFVVAMLACLRGAGATEYVVGDSRGWTAPPNITARYYLEWAANKTFAQGDILKFVVNGTHDVAEVSKEVYDTCGNATPISGSDYVLLYSLGGFGNENGQCHFISTVDSDCENGLKMVITITDLNISKSPASSASTTTAGALCMLVLLSTSIITMLMN
;
A
#
# COMPACT_ATOMS: atom_id res chain seq x y z
N MET A 1 21.90 19.63 39.66
CA MET A 1 21.77 18.69 38.52
C MET A 1 20.35 18.19 38.45
N GLY A 2 19.73 18.21 37.27
CA GLY A 2 18.41 17.63 37.06
C GLY A 2 17.44 18.68 36.53
N ARG A 3 16.81 18.36 35.39
CA ARG A 3 15.67 19.00 34.68
C ARG A 3 15.86 19.19 33.16
N GLY A 4 16.95 18.70 32.57
CA GLY A 4 17.16 18.75 31.11
C GLY A 4 16.76 17.51 30.30
N VAL A 5 16.40 16.40 30.95
CA VAL A 5 16.28 15.08 30.26
C VAL A 5 14.89 14.84 29.65
N GLY A 6 13.84 15.55 30.11
CA GLY A 6 12.47 15.32 29.63
C GLY A 6 12.18 15.90 28.24
N LEU A 7 12.74 17.08 27.91
CA LEU A 7 12.41 17.78 26.67
C LEU A 7 13.20 17.22 25.47
N ALA A 8 14.47 16.88 25.68
CA ALA A 8 15.32 16.28 24.65
C ALA A 8 14.82 14.89 24.20
N GLY A 9 14.26 14.10 25.13
CA GLY A 9 13.67 12.79 24.82
C GLY A 9 12.43 12.90 23.92
N CYS A 10 11.56 13.90 24.14
CA CYS A 10 10.38 14.13 23.31
C CYS A 10 10.72 14.50 21.86
N PHE A 11 11.78 15.30 21.63
CA PHE A 11 12.20 15.67 20.28
C PHE A 11 12.78 14.49 19.48
N VAL A 12 13.51 13.59 20.13
CA VAL A 12 14.03 12.38 19.47
C VAL A 12 12.89 11.44 19.06
N VAL A 13 11.89 11.26 19.93
CA VAL A 13 10.69 10.46 19.61
C VAL A 13 9.87 11.09 18.48
N ALA A 14 9.74 12.42 18.46
CA ALA A 14 9.03 13.15 17.40
C ALA A 14 9.77 13.07 16.04
N MET A 15 11.10 13.20 16.02
CA MET A 15 11.92 13.09 14.81
C MET A 15 11.90 11.65 14.24
N LEU A 16 11.88 10.64 15.10
CA LEU A 16 11.75 9.24 14.69
C LEU A 16 10.35 8.93 14.12
N ALA A 17 9.30 9.60 14.62
CA ALA A 17 7.93 9.47 14.10
C ALA A 17 7.75 10.11 12.71
N CYS A 18 8.57 11.09 12.34
CA CYS A 18 8.51 11.78 11.04
C CYS A 18 9.20 11.03 9.88
N LEU A 19 9.89 9.92 10.15
CA LEU A 19 10.64 9.14 9.15
C LEU A 19 9.79 8.11 8.40
N ARG A 20 8.45 8.29 8.34
CA ARG A 20 7.62 7.48 7.45
C ARG A 20 7.90 7.90 6.01
N GLY A 21 8.88 7.25 5.40
CA GLY A 21 9.19 7.40 3.98
C GLY A 21 7.93 7.14 3.18
N ALA A 22 7.50 8.14 2.41
CA ALA A 22 6.41 8.02 1.45
C ALA A 22 6.93 7.24 0.23
N GLY A 23 7.02 5.92 0.36
CA GLY A 23 7.33 4.99 -0.72
C GLY A 23 6.15 4.08 -0.99
N ALA A 24 5.90 3.75 -2.26
CA ALA A 24 4.93 2.73 -2.64
C ALA A 24 5.34 1.37 -2.05
N THR A 25 4.41 0.69 -1.40
CA THR A 25 4.61 -0.66 -0.88
C THR A 25 4.20 -1.68 -1.93
N GLU A 26 5.04 -2.71 -2.14
CA GLU A 26 4.68 -3.87 -2.95
C GLU A 26 4.11 -4.98 -2.06
N TYR A 27 2.91 -5.47 -2.39
CA TYR A 27 2.26 -6.59 -1.74
C TYR A 27 2.22 -7.79 -2.69
N VAL A 28 2.88 -8.88 -2.31
CA VAL A 28 2.72 -10.17 -3.01
C VAL A 28 1.38 -10.77 -2.59
N VAL A 29 0.42 -10.82 -3.52
CA VAL A 29 -0.93 -11.31 -3.22
C VAL A 29 -0.86 -12.78 -2.84
N GLY A 30 -1.41 -13.12 -1.68
CA GLY A 30 -1.37 -14.47 -1.12
C GLY A 30 -0.01 -14.90 -0.54
N ASP A 31 0.91 -13.95 -0.36
CA ASP A 31 2.26 -14.16 0.19
C ASP A 31 3.00 -15.31 -0.53
N SER A 32 3.49 -16.32 0.18
CA SER A 32 4.24 -17.44 -0.40
C SER A 32 3.39 -18.38 -1.26
N ARG A 33 2.06 -18.31 -1.16
CA ARG A 33 1.15 -19.15 -1.96
C ARG A 33 0.86 -18.54 -3.34
N GLY A 34 1.07 -17.23 -3.50
CA GLY A 34 0.68 -16.51 -4.72
C GLY A 34 -0.83 -16.50 -4.95
N TRP A 35 -1.21 -16.26 -6.20
CA TRP A 35 -2.59 -16.32 -6.68
C TRP A 35 -2.92 -17.73 -7.19
N THR A 36 -3.59 -18.50 -6.34
CA THR A 36 -3.98 -19.90 -6.55
C THR A 36 -5.33 -20.24 -5.92
N ALA A 37 -6.05 -21.21 -6.49
CA ALA A 37 -7.35 -21.70 -6.03
C ALA A 37 -7.24 -22.89 -5.04
N PRO A 38 -8.35 -23.32 -4.41
CA PRO A 38 -8.42 -24.59 -3.69
C PRO A 38 -7.97 -25.79 -4.55
N PRO A 39 -7.42 -26.85 -3.94
CA PRO A 39 -7.33 -27.11 -2.49
C PRO A 39 -6.13 -26.42 -1.80
N ASN A 40 -5.32 -25.65 -2.52
CA ASN A 40 -4.12 -25.03 -1.96
C ASN A 40 -4.43 -23.91 -0.95
N ILE A 41 -5.65 -23.39 -0.96
CA ILE A 41 -6.16 -22.36 -0.06
C ILE A 41 -7.59 -22.69 0.40
N THR A 42 -8.03 -22.03 1.46
CA THR A 42 -9.44 -22.01 1.88
C THR A 42 -10.21 -20.93 1.14
N ALA A 43 -11.53 -21.06 1.00
CA ALA A 43 -12.36 -20.07 0.31
C ALA A 43 -12.29 -18.63 0.89
N ARG A 44 -11.88 -18.47 2.17
CA ARG A 44 -11.72 -17.16 2.83
C ARG A 44 -10.30 -16.61 2.81
N TYR A 45 -9.36 -17.31 2.19
CA TYR A 45 -7.92 -17.01 2.32
C TYR A 45 -7.56 -15.58 1.92
N TYR A 46 -8.01 -15.10 0.76
CA TYR A 46 -7.69 -13.74 0.31
C TYR A 46 -8.43 -12.65 1.08
N LEU A 47 -9.62 -12.95 1.63
CA LEU A 47 -10.32 -12.03 2.53
C LEU A 47 -9.50 -11.81 3.81
N GLU A 48 -8.98 -12.89 4.39
CA GLU A 48 -8.14 -12.82 5.60
C GLU A 48 -6.77 -12.22 5.30
N TRP A 49 -6.17 -12.54 4.15
CA TRP A 49 -4.92 -11.94 3.70
C TRP A 49 -5.07 -10.42 3.55
N ALA A 50 -6.10 -9.95 2.86
CA ALA A 50 -6.35 -8.53 2.64
C ALA A 50 -6.65 -7.77 3.95
N ALA A 51 -7.40 -8.39 4.87
CA ALA A 51 -7.75 -7.77 6.16
C ALA A 51 -6.53 -7.50 7.07
N ASN A 52 -5.42 -8.20 6.84
CA ASN A 52 -4.18 -8.02 7.61
C ASN A 52 -3.22 -6.99 7.00
N LYS A 53 -3.65 -6.24 5.99
CA LYS A 53 -2.83 -5.23 5.28
C LYS A 53 -3.53 -3.87 5.26
N THR A 54 -2.76 -2.83 4.96
CA THR A 54 -3.27 -1.47 4.78
C THR A 54 -2.79 -0.96 3.44
N PHE A 55 -3.72 -0.71 2.52
CA PHE A 55 -3.40 -0.32 1.16
C PHE A 55 -3.53 1.19 0.99
N ALA A 56 -2.51 1.81 0.41
CA ALA A 56 -2.48 3.22 0.07
C ALA A 56 -2.42 3.41 -1.46
N GLN A 57 -2.84 4.59 -1.92
CA GLN A 57 -2.67 4.94 -3.33
C GLN A 57 -1.18 4.95 -3.70
N GLY A 58 -0.87 4.38 -4.86
CA GLY A 58 0.48 4.21 -5.37
C GLY A 58 1.14 2.88 -5.00
N ASP A 59 0.59 2.13 -4.05
CA ASP A 59 1.05 0.77 -3.74
C ASP A 59 0.89 -0.17 -4.95
N ILE A 60 1.60 -1.30 -4.93
CA ILE A 60 1.62 -2.29 -6.00
C ILE A 60 1.11 -3.62 -5.46
N LEU A 61 0.11 -4.20 -6.12
CA LEU A 61 -0.28 -5.60 -5.94
C LEU A 61 0.48 -6.45 -6.96
N LYS A 62 1.31 -7.36 -6.47
CA LYS A 62 2.00 -8.34 -7.29
C LYS A 62 1.26 -9.67 -7.23
N PHE A 63 0.56 -9.98 -8.32
CA PHE A 63 -0.08 -11.28 -8.50
C PHE A 63 0.92 -12.22 -9.16
N VAL A 64 1.31 -13.26 -8.43
CA VAL A 64 2.06 -14.40 -8.98
C VAL A 64 1.03 -15.48 -9.28
N VAL A 65 0.58 -15.53 -10.53
CA VAL A 65 -0.44 -16.47 -11.00
C VAL A 65 0.24 -17.79 -11.31
N ASN A 66 -0.18 -18.86 -10.65
CA ASN A 66 0.38 -20.21 -10.86
C ASN A 66 -0.65 -21.09 -11.55
N GLY A 67 -0.24 -21.85 -12.56
CA GLY A 67 -1.13 -22.73 -13.31
C GLY A 67 -2.06 -21.95 -14.23
N THR A 68 -3.28 -22.45 -14.39
CA THR A 68 -4.22 -21.99 -15.41
C THR A 68 -5.12 -20.82 -14.99
N HIS A 69 -4.91 -20.26 -13.80
CA HIS A 69 -5.70 -19.14 -13.28
C HIS A 69 -5.43 -17.84 -14.04
N ASP A 70 -6.24 -16.83 -13.77
CA ASP A 70 -6.05 -15.46 -14.24
C ASP A 70 -6.45 -14.44 -13.15
N VAL A 71 -6.27 -13.17 -13.47
CA VAL A 71 -6.70 -12.04 -12.65
C VAL A 71 -7.53 -11.13 -13.53
N ALA A 72 -8.73 -10.78 -13.07
CA ALA A 72 -9.57 -9.74 -13.62
C ALA A 72 -9.90 -8.73 -12.52
N GLU A 73 -9.73 -7.44 -12.80
CA GLU A 73 -10.32 -6.39 -11.97
C GLU A 73 -11.76 -6.16 -12.43
N VAL A 74 -12.70 -6.13 -11.48
CA VAL A 74 -14.13 -6.15 -11.77
C VAL A 74 -14.92 -5.18 -10.90
N SER A 75 -16.16 -4.91 -11.28
CA SER A 75 -17.11 -4.19 -10.42
C SER A 75 -17.53 -5.05 -9.22
N LYS A 76 -18.08 -4.42 -8.19
CA LYS A 76 -18.65 -5.14 -7.04
C LYS A 76 -19.71 -6.16 -7.44
N GLU A 77 -20.56 -5.82 -8.41
CA GLU A 77 -21.65 -6.68 -8.87
C GLU A 77 -21.13 -7.96 -9.53
N VAL A 78 -20.12 -7.82 -10.39
CA VAL A 78 -19.45 -8.95 -11.06
C VAL A 78 -18.67 -9.77 -10.03
N TYR A 79 -18.01 -9.11 -9.08
CA TYR A 79 -17.35 -9.79 -7.98
C TYR A 79 -18.33 -10.62 -7.16
N ASP A 80 -19.45 -10.06 -6.72
CA ASP A 80 -20.42 -10.74 -5.85
C ASP A 80 -21.04 -11.97 -6.54
N THR A 81 -21.25 -11.89 -7.85
CA THR A 81 -21.85 -12.95 -8.67
C THR A 81 -20.86 -13.91 -9.31
N CYS A 82 -19.54 -13.65 -9.21
CA CYS A 82 -18.53 -14.33 -10.02
C CYS A 82 -18.86 -14.29 -11.52
N GLY A 83 -19.33 -13.14 -11.98
CA GLY A 83 -19.74 -12.93 -13.36
C GLY A 83 -18.55 -12.92 -14.34
N ASN A 84 -18.88 -12.91 -15.63
CA ASN A 84 -17.87 -12.91 -16.68
C ASN A 84 -17.13 -11.55 -16.74
N ALA A 85 -15.82 -11.59 -16.91
CA ALA A 85 -14.98 -10.41 -17.08
C ALA A 85 -13.84 -10.70 -18.08
N THR A 86 -13.23 -9.63 -18.59
CA THR A 86 -12.02 -9.78 -19.39
C THR A 86 -10.81 -9.80 -18.45
N PRO A 87 -10.01 -10.87 -18.44
CA PRO A 87 -8.84 -10.93 -17.58
C PRO A 87 -7.75 -9.96 -18.03
N ILE A 88 -7.01 -9.44 -17.05
CA ILE A 88 -5.85 -8.55 -17.21
C ILE A 88 -4.52 -9.31 -17.08
N SER A 89 -4.57 -10.60 -16.77
CA SER A 89 -3.43 -11.53 -16.81
C SER A 89 -3.80 -12.83 -17.52
N GLY A 90 -2.80 -13.67 -17.80
CA GLY A 90 -3.00 -15.05 -18.24
C GLY A 90 -2.46 -16.07 -17.24
N SER A 91 -2.44 -17.33 -17.65
CA SER A 91 -1.83 -18.46 -16.94
C SER A 91 -0.32 -18.26 -16.74
N ASP A 92 0.21 -18.74 -15.62
CA ASP A 92 1.65 -18.69 -15.27
C ASP A 92 2.28 -17.29 -15.46
N TYR A 93 1.54 -16.25 -15.08
CA TYR A 93 1.91 -14.85 -15.30
C TYR A 93 2.22 -14.11 -14.00
N VAL A 94 3.11 -13.12 -14.07
CA VAL A 94 3.35 -12.18 -12.97
C VAL A 94 2.82 -10.80 -13.35
N LEU A 95 1.73 -10.39 -12.70
CA LEU A 95 1.10 -9.09 -12.91
C LEU A 95 1.51 -8.14 -11.77
N LEU A 96 1.99 -6.95 -12.14
CA LEU A 96 2.19 -5.82 -11.24
C LEU A 96 1.07 -4.82 -11.47
N TYR A 97 0.15 -4.74 -10.51
CA TYR A 97 -1.02 -3.87 -10.58
C TYR A 97 -0.80 -2.67 -9.65
N SER A 98 -0.76 -1.45 -10.20
CA SER A 98 -0.59 -0.23 -9.39
C SER A 98 -1.94 0.30 -8.92
N LEU A 99 -2.05 0.59 -7.62
CA LEU A 99 -3.24 1.17 -6.99
C LEU A 99 -3.32 2.67 -7.30
N GLY A 100 -3.73 3.01 -8.52
CA GLY A 100 -3.75 4.39 -9.02
C GLY A 100 -4.95 5.25 -8.60
N GLY A 101 -6.00 4.64 -8.01
CA GLY A 101 -7.27 5.31 -7.68
C GLY A 101 -8.51 4.71 -8.35
N PHE A 102 -8.43 3.49 -8.89
CA PHE A 102 -9.50 2.78 -9.61
C PHE A 102 -10.48 2.02 -8.71
N GLY A 103 -10.55 2.36 -7.42
CA GLY A 103 -11.59 1.81 -6.55
C GLY A 103 -12.98 2.30 -6.93
N ASN A 104 -14.01 1.58 -6.48
CA ASN A 104 -15.38 2.10 -6.50
C ASN A 104 -15.51 3.39 -5.63
N GLU A 105 -16.71 3.95 -5.51
CA GLU A 105 -16.98 5.13 -4.66
C GLU A 105 -16.52 4.98 -3.19
N ASN A 106 -16.33 3.74 -2.72
CA ASN A 106 -15.83 3.40 -1.38
C ASN A 106 -14.32 3.12 -1.35
N GLY A 107 -13.59 3.38 -2.44
CA GLY A 107 -12.17 3.08 -2.56
C GLY A 107 -11.84 1.59 -2.64
N GLN A 108 -12.81 0.74 -3.01
CA GLN A 108 -12.63 -0.71 -3.06
C GLN A 108 -12.28 -1.19 -4.47
N CYS A 109 -11.22 -1.99 -4.56
CA CYS A 109 -10.84 -2.72 -5.78
C CYS A 109 -11.21 -4.20 -5.59
N HIS A 110 -11.84 -4.78 -6.61
CA HIS A 110 -12.29 -6.17 -6.58
C HIS A 110 -11.59 -6.96 -7.68
N PHE A 111 -11.05 -8.12 -7.30
CA PHE A 111 -10.30 -9.01 -8.18
C PHE A 111 -10.90 -10.41 -8.12
N ILE A 112 -10.98 -11.07 -9.26
CA ILE A 112 -11.43 -12.47 -9.39
C ILE A 112 -10.51 -13.22 -10.34
N SER A 113 -10.56 -14.54 -10.31
CA SER A 113 -10.25 -15.34 -11.51
C SER A 113 -11.54 -15.64 -12.28
N THR A 114 -11.46 -15.62 -13.62
CA THR A 114 -12.56 -15.92 -14.55
C THR A 114 -12.55 -17.37 -15.04
N VAL A 115 -11.64 -18.18 -14.51
CA VAL A 115 -11.43 -19.56 -14.93
C VAL A 115 -12.39 -20.49 -14.17
N ASP A 116 -13.17 -21.24 -14.95
CA ASP A 116 -14.10 -22.28 -14.49
C ASP A 116 -14.91 -21.89 -13.24
N SER A 117 -14.56 -22.45 -12.08
CA SER A 117 -15.24 -22.22 -10.80
C SER A 117 -14.30 -21.65 -9.73
N ASP A 118 -13.16 -21.09 -10.14
CA ASP A 118 -12.15 -20.62 -9.21
C ASP A 118 -12.67 -19.49 -8.32
N CYS A 119 -13.44 -18.55 -8.90
CA CYS A 119 -14.05 -17.45 -8.16
C CYS A 119 -15.02 -17.94 -7.09
N GLU A 120 -15.95 -18.84 -7.42
CA GLU A 120 -16.93 -19.38 -6.46
C GLU A 120 -16.25 -20.18 -5.35
N ASN A 121 -15.13 -20.82 -5.67
CA ASN A 121 -14.31 -21.54 -4.71
C ASN A 121 -13.40 -20.63 -3.87
N GLY A 122 -13.41 -19.32 -4.12
CA GLY A 122 -12.76 -18.31 -3.28
C GLY A 122 -11.45 -17.74 -3.82
N LEU A 123 -11.10 -17.99 -5.09
CA LEU A 123 -10.05 -17.24 -5.80
C LEU A 123 -10.58 -15.86 -6.22
N LYS A 124 -10.85 -15.05 -5.21
CA LYS A 124 -11.36 -13.69 -5.32
C LYS A 124 -10.89 -12.86 -4.13
N MET A 125 -10.64 -11.58 -4.37
CA MET A 125 -10.12 -10.66 -3.37
C MET A 125 -10.78 -9.30 -3.49
N VAL A 126 -11.05 -8.69 -2.34
CA VAL A 126 -11.42 -7.29 -2.26
C VAL A 126 -10.45 -6.59 -1.33
N ILE A 127 -9.97 -5.42 -1.75
CA ILE A 127 -9.15 -4.53 -0.92
C ILE A 127 -9.83 -3.17 -0.80
N THR A 128 -9.49 -2.42 0.23
CA THR A 128 -9.94 -1.02 0.41
C THR A 128 -8.73 -0.13 0.54
N ILE A 129 -8.65 0.91 -0.28
CA ILE A 129 -7.59 1.91 -0.23
C ILE A 129 -7.95 2.93 0.84
N THR A 130 -7.18 3.00 1.93
CA THR A 130 -7.48 3.84 3.09
C THR A 130 -6.95 5.27 2.95
N ASP A 131 -5.88 5.46 2.18
CA ASP A 131 -5.35 6.77 1.81
C ASP A 131 -5.64 7.03 0.34
N LEU A 132 -6.86 7.47 0.06
CA LEU A 132 -7.16 8.14 -1.19
C LEU A 132 -6.49 9.51 -1.08
N ASN A 133 -5.35 9.70 -1.73
CA ASN A 133 -4.75 11.01 -1.86
C ASN A 133 -5.61 11.81 -2.86
N ILE A 134 -6.85 12.15 -2.45
CA ILE A 134 -7.71 13.10 -3.13
C ILE A 134 -7.01 14.43 -2.95
N SER A 135 -6.05 14.70 -3.83
CA SER A 135 -5.53 16.02 -4.07
C SER A 135 -6.70 16.86 -4.55
N LYS A 136 -7.41 17.45 -3.59
CA LYS A 136 -8.19 18.66 -3.80
C LYS A 136 -7.13 19.71 -4.13
N SER A 137 -6.81 19.81 -5.42
CA SER A 137 -5.87 20.79 -5.97
C SER A 137 -6.15 22.15 -5.31
N PRO A 138 -5.25 22.68 -4.46
CA PRO A 138 -5.27 24.09 -4.16
C PRO A 138 -4.77 24.77 -5.43
N ALA A 139 -5.60 25.66 -5.97
CA ALA A 139 -5.16 26.61 -6.98
C ALA A 139 -3.78 27.18 -6.60
N SER A 140 -2.90 27.25 -7.60
CA SER A 140 -1.55 27.82 -7.56
C SER A 140 -1.27 28.78 -6.42
N SER A 141 -0.34 28.41 -5.55
CA SER A 141 0.51 29.37 -4.86
C SER A 141 1.87 28.71 -4.69
N ALA A 142 2.77 29.04 -5.61
CA ALA A 142 4.20 28.79 -5.46
C ALA A 142 4.64 29.24 -4.07
N SER A 143 4.90 28.27 -3.19
CA SER A 143 5.53 28.50 -1.90
C SER A 143 6.82 27.71 -1.94
N THR A 144 7.86 28.36 -2.46
CA THR A 144 9.26 27.93 -2.28
C THR A 144 9.53 27.89 -0.79
N THR A 145 9.23 26.77 -0.13
CA THR A 145 9.54 26.57 1.27
C THR A 145 10.90 25.90 1.35
N THR A 146 11.89 26.77 1.53
CA THR A 146 13.25 26.50 1.99
C THR A 146 13.22 25.79 3.36
N ALA A 147 12.74 24.54 3.41
CA ALA A 147 12.73 23.71 4.61
C ALA A 147 13.97 22.80 4.67
N GLY A 148 14.62 22.52 3.53
CA GLY A 148 15.88 21.77 3.47
C GLY A 148 17.08 22.54 4.03
N ALA A 149 17.04 23.87 4.08
CA ALA A 149 18.16 24.67 4.58
C ALA A 149 18.15 24.86 6.12
N LEU A 150 16.98 24.75 6.76
CA LEU A 150 16.88 24.89 8.22
C LEU A 150 17.31 23.62 8.96
N CYS A 151 17.16 22.44 8.34
CA CYS A 151 17.64 21.19 8.93
C CYS A 151 19.18 21.10 8.96
N MET A 152 19.86 21.70 7.97
CA MET A 152 21.32 21.82 7.96
C MET A 152 21.83 22.85 8.99
N LEU A 153 21.09 23.94 9.24
CA LEU A 153 21.49 24.97 10.20
C LEU A 153 21.45 24.50 11.68
N VAL A 154 20.58 23.55 12.01
CA VAL A 154 20.52 22.96 13.37
C VAL A 154 21.65 21.95 13.60
N LEU A 155 22.13 21.26 12.56
CA LEU A 155 23.25 20.31 12.65
C LEU A 155 24.63 21.01 12.73
N LEU A 156 24.74 22.22 12.17
CA LEU A 156 25.95 23.03 12.27
C LEU A 156 26.09 23.72 13.63
N SER A 157 24.99 24.11 14.28
CA SER A 157 25.05 24.75 15.60
C SER A 157 25.42 23.78 16.72
N THR A 158 25.01 22.51 16.64
CA THR A 158 25.43 21.49 17.60
C THR A 158 26.91 21.16 17.50
N SER A 159 27.50 21.23 16.29
CA SER A 159 28.92 20.97 16.06
C SER A 159 29.83 22.12 16.52
N ILE A 160 29.34 23.36 16.44
CA ILE A 160 30.08 24.56 16.92
C ILE A 160 30.10 24.61 18.46
N ILE A 161 29.03 24.17 19.13
CA ILE A 161 28.96 24.17 20.60
C ILE A 161 29.87 23.11 21.22
N THR A 162 30.08 21.95 20.57
CA THR A 162 31.01 20.92 21.06
C THR A 162 32.49 21.29 20.91
N MET A 163 32.85 22.16 19.95
CA MET A 163 34.24 22.62 19.79
C MET A 163 34.62 23.78 20.72
N LEU A 164 33.66 24.45 21.37
CA LEU A 164 33.91 25.50 22.36
C LEU A 164 34.05 24.98 23.79
N MET A 165 33.88 23.67 24.00
CA MET A 165 33.96 23.00 25.31
C MET A 165 35.13 22.01 25.43
N ASN A 166 36.09 22.05 24.51
CA ASN A 166 37.38 21.35 24.58
C ASN A 166 38.52 22.35 24.36
#